data_AF-A0A9W7H403-F1
#
_entry.id   AF-A0A9W7H403-F1
#
_cell.length_a   1.000
_cell.length_b   1.000
_cell.length_c   1.000
_cell.angle_alpha   90.00
_cell.angle_beta   90.00
_cell.angle_gamma   90.00
#
_symmetry.space_group_name_H-M   'P 1'
#
loop_
_entity.id
_entity.type
_entity.pdbx_description
1 polymer ?
#
loop_
_entity_poly.entity_id
_entity_poly.type
_entity_poly.pdbx_seq_one_letter_code
_entity_poly.pdbx_strand_id
1 'polypeptide(L)' 'MTSIYGPSMYESQSITKPPLFNGDNYPFWKNLMRLFIKSNDYVLWDVMEYRPTIPMKRDDEGRLVTKTKVEMTDEDRRKI' A
#
# COMPACT_ATOMS: atom_id res chain seq x y z
N MET A 1 20.62 7.36 -33.54
CA MET A 1 21.35 7.37 -32.24
C MET A 1 20.30 7.40 -31.15
N THR A 2 20.33 6.39 -30.28
CA THR A 2 19.34 6.12 -29.23
C THR A 2 19.31 7.24 -28.18
N SER A 3 18.12 7.80 -27.93
CA SER A 3 17.86 8.78 -26.87
C SER A 3 18.06 8.12 -25.50
N ILE A 4 19.08 8.56 -24.76
CA ILE A 4 19.51 8.02 -23.45
C ILE A 4 18.97 8.83 -22.25
N TYR A 5 17.85 9.53 -22.42
CA TYR A 5 17.18 10.19 -21.29
C TYR A 5 15.75 9.67 -21.18
N GLY A 6 15.61 8.54 -20.46
CA GLY A 6 14.36 8.22 -19.76
C GLY A 6 14.07 9.32 -18.72
N PRO A 7 12.82 9.41 -18.21
CA PRO A 7 12.40 10.50 -17.34
C PRO A 7 13.39 10.70 -16.19
N SER A 8 13.88 11.93 -16.10
CA SER A 8 14.84 12.42 -15.12
C SER A 8 14.43 11.99 -13.70
N MET A 9 15.38 11.43 -12.94
CA MET A 9 15.20 11.02 -11.53
C MET A 9 14.71 12.16 -10.59
N TYR A 10 14.57 13.39 -11.09
CA TYR A 10 14.01 14.54 -10.38
C TYR A 10 12.49 14.67 -10.46
N GLU A 11 11.77 13.86 -11.24
CA GLU A 11 10.31 13.89 -11.28
C GLU A 11 9.64 13.22 -10.06
N SER A 12 10.41 12.58 -9.18
CA SER A 12 9.88 11.75 -8.09
C SER A 12 10.21 12.26 -6.68
N GLN A 13 9.98 13.55 -6.42
CA GLN A 13 9.81 14.06 -5.04
C GLN A 13 8.36 14.36 -4.69
N SER A 14 7.41 14.00 -5.57
CA SER A 14 5.99 14.14 -5.26
C SER A 14 5.47 12.90 -4.55
N ILE A 15 5.25 13.02 -3.24
CA ILE A 15 4.50 12.04 -2.42
C ILE A 15 3.00 11.95 -2.81
N THR A 16 2.55 12.73 -3.80
CA THR A 16 1.18 12.66 -4.33
C THR A 16 1.00 11.59 -5.40
N LYS A 17 2.08 11.02 -5.97
CA LYS A 17 2.03 9.96 -6.99
C LYS A 17 2.88 8.77 -6.55
N PRO A 18 2.46 7.53 -6.88
CA PRO A 18 3.23 6.34 -6.53
C PRO A 18 4.59 6.34 -7.26
N PRO A 19 5.70 6.02 -6.58
CA PRO A 19 7.02 5.98 -7.20
C PRO A 19 7.14 4.81 -8.17
N LEU A 20 7.66 5.08 -9.37
CA LEU A 20 7.90 4.06 -10.39
C LEU A 20 9.07 3.15 -10.00
N PHE A 21 8.89 1.83 -10.13
CA PHE A 21 9.98 0.87 -9.97
C PHE A 21 10.59 0.54 -11.34
N ASN A 22 11.88 0.80 -11.50
CA ASN A 22 12.62 0.54 -12.75
C ASN A 22 13.51 -0.72 -12.67
N GLY A 23 13.45 -1.48 -11.58
CA GLY A 23 14.28 -2.66 -11.35
C GLY A 23 15.58 -2.39 -10.58
N ASP A 24 15.99 -1.13 -10.45
CA ASP A 24 17.21 -0.73 -9.74
C ASP A 24 16.94 -0.16 -8.35
N ASN A 25 17.97 -0.22 -7.51
CA ASN A 25 17.99 0.37 -6.16
C ASN A 25 16.71 0.13 -5.34
N TYR A 26 16.30 -1.14 -5.25
CA TYR A 26 15.12 -1.57 -4.51
C TYR A 26 15.01 -1.00 -3.08
N PRO A 27 16.08 -0.92 -2.26
CA PRO A 27 15.97 -0.34 -0.91
C PRO A 27 15.50 1.12 -0.93
N PHE A 28 15.98 1.91 -1.87
CA PHE A 28 15.57 3.30 -2.03
C PHE A 28 14.11 3.40 -2.50
N TRP A 29 13.75 2.65 -3.55
CA TRP A 29 12.37 2.61 -4.05
C TRP A 29 11.39 2.17 -2.95
N LYS A 30 11.75 1.14 -2.18
CA LYS A 30 10.96 0.64 -1.05
C LYS A 30 10.69 1.74 -0.03
N ASN A 31 11.68 2.56 0.31
CA ASN A 31 11.50 3.66 1.27
C ASN A 31 10.55 4.75 0.72
N LEU A 32 10.64 5.07 -0.57
CA LEU A 32 9.71 6.00 -1.20
C LEU A 32 8.27 5.45 -1.25
N MET A 33 8.11 4.17 -1.58
CA MET A 33 6.79 3.53 -1.61
C MET A 33 6.17 3.50 -0.21
N ARG A 34 6.97 3.22 0.83
CA ARG A 34 6.53 3.30 2.23
C ARG A 34 6.03 4.70 2.60
N LEU A 35 6.77 5.74 2.20
CA LEU A 35 6.38 7.13 2.47
C LEU A 35 5.10 7.52 1.72
N PHE A 36 4.97 7.11 0.46
CA PHE A 36 3.79 7.34 -0.37
C PHE A 36 2.52 6.72 0.25
N ILE A 37 2.59 5.46 0.70
CA ILE A 37 1.44 4.80 1.34
C ILE A 37 1.08 5.51 2.64
N LYS A 38 2.07 5.80 3.50
CA LYS A 38 1.87 6.54 4.75
C LYS A 38 1.19 7.91 4.55
N SER A 39 1.56 8.64 3.50
CA SER A 39 1.02 9.98 3.25
C SER A 39 -0.39 9.97 2.66
N ASN A 40 -0.81 8.87 2.02
CA ASN A 40 -2.11 8.77 1.36
C ASN A 40 -3.14 7.97 2.15
N ASP A 41 -2.74 6.86 2.76
CA ASP A 41 -3.62 5.96 3.50
C ASP A 41 -2.87 5.30 4.67
N TYR A 42 -2.97 5.93 5.84
CA TYR A 42 -2.35 5.44 7.06
C TYR A 42 -2.93 4.09 7.52
N VAL A 43 -4.22 3.82 7.25
CA VAL A 43 -4.86 2.53 7.58
C VAL A 43 -4.27 1.44 6.70
N LEU A 44 -4.07 1.70 5.41
CA LEU A 44 -3.41 0.77 4.50
C LEU A 44 -1.94 0.53 4.89
N TRP A 45 -1.23 1.58 5.31
CA TRP A 45 0.13 1.44 5.84
C TRP A 45 0.18 0.48 7.04
N ASP A 46 -0.73 0.69 8.00
CA ASP A 46 -0.82 -0.12 9.21
C ASP A 46 -1.12 -1.59 8.87
N VAL A 47 -2.02 -1.80 7.89
CA VAL A 47 -2.32 -3.13 7.34
C VAL A 47 -1.09 -3.84 6.77
N MET A 48 -0.26 -3.12 6.02
CA MET A 48 0.93 -3.68 5.39
C MET A 48 2.08 -3.94 6.36
N GLU A 49 2.30 -3.06 7.35
CA GLU A 49 3.43 -3.15 8.26
C GLU A 49 3.18 -4.14 9.41
N TYR A 50 1.95 -4.16 9.95
CA TYR A 50 1.65 -4.96 11.14
C TYR A 50 0.85 -6.22 10.87
N ARG A 51 0.36 -6.44 9.64
CA ARG A 51 -0.69 -7.44 9.35
C ARG A 51 -1.71 -7.47 10.52
N PRO A 52 -2.44 -6.38 10.76
CA PRO A 52 -3.63 -6.43 11.60
C PRO A 52 -4.50 -7.53 11.02
N THR A 53 -5.11 -8.33 11.89
CA THR A 53 -6.16 -9.28 11.54
C THR A 53 -7.19 -8.54 10.71
N ILE A 54 -7.01 -8.52 9.39
CA ILE A 54 -7.97 -7.92 8.47
C ILE A 54 -9.27 -8.60 8.85
N PRO A 55 -10.29 -7.86 9.29
CA PRO A 55 -11.48 -8.47 9.84
C PRO A 55 -12.00 -9.47 8.82
N MET A 56 -11.93 -10.77 9.15
CA MET A 56 -12.33 -11.83 8.23
C MET A 56 -13.76 -12.25 8.57
N LYS A 57 -14.53 -12.61 7.55
CA LYS A 57 -15.80 -13.30 7.69
C LYS A 57 -15.71 -14.64 6.97
N ARG A 58 -16.62 -15.55 7.29
CA ARG A 58 -16.86 -16.73 6.43
C ARG A 58 -17.86 -16.35 5.35
N ASP A 59 -17.58 -16.73 4.11
CA ASP A 59 -18.58 -16.67 3.04
C ASP A 59 -19.57 -17.84 3.13
N ASP A 60 -20.52 -17.88 2.20
CA ASP A 60 -21.57 -18.90 2.15
C ASP A 60 -21.00 -20.31 1.90
N GLU A 61 -19.79 -20.40 1.34
CA GLU A 61 -19.03 -21.66 1.18
C GLU A 61 -18.11 -21.97 2.37
N GLY A 62 -18.15 -21.16 3.44
CA GLY A 62 -17.38 -21.36 4.66
C GLY A 62 -15.91 -20.94 4.55
N ARG A 63 -15.48 -20.31 3.46
CA ARG A 63 -14.11 -19.83 3.25
C ARG A 63 -13.89 -18.53 4.01
N LEU A 64 -12.69 -18.33 4.53
CA LEU A 64 -12.31 -17.07 5.17
C LEU A 64 -12.05 -16.02 4.09
N VAL A 65 -12.90 -14.99 4.06
CA VAL A 65 -12.79 -13.83 3.16
C VAL A 65 -12.67 -12.56 3.99
N THR A 66 -12.02 -11.54 3.43
CA THR A 66 -11.92 -10.23 4.09
C THR A 66 -13.29 -9.55 4.11
N LYS A 67 -13.66 -8.96 5.26
CA LYS A 67 -14.84 -8.10 5.37
C LYS A 67 -14.63 -6.88 4.48
N THR A 68 -15.69 -6.50 3.78
CA THR A 68 -15.68 -5.26 3.00
C THR A 68 -15.79 -4.05 3.94
N LYS A 69 -15.49 -2.83 3.46
CA LYS A 69 -15.58 -1.59 4.24
C LYS A 69 -16.98 -1.35 4.85
N VAL A 70 -18.03 -1.84 4.19
CA VAL A 70 -19.44 -1.74 4.63
C VAL A 70 -19.73 -2.71 5.78
N GLU A 71 -19.04 -3.84 5.81
CA GLU A 71 -19.23 -4.91 6.81
C GLU A 71 -18.32 -4.76 8.03
N MET A 72 -17.38 -3.81 7.98
CA MET A 72 -16.43 -3.56 9.04
C MET A 72 -17.14 -2.88 10.21
N THR A 73 -17.22 -3.57 11.34
CA THR A 73 -17.87 -3.06 12.55
C THR A 73 -16.93 -2.15 13.35
N ASP A 74 -17.47 -1.35 14.27
CA ASP A 74 -16.63 -0.50 15.14
C ASP A 74 -15.75 -1.31 16.10
N GLU A 75 -16.15 -2.54 16.44
CA GLU A 75 -15.32 -3.48 17.20
C GLU A 75 -14.15 -4.00 16.36
N ASP A 76 -14.38 -4.29 15.07
CA ASP A 76 -13.33 -4.65 14.15
C ASP A 76 -12.32 -3.50 13.99
N ARG A 77 -12.80 -2.25 13.94
CA ARG A 77 -11.97 -1.03 13.88
C ARG A 77 -11.15 -0.76 15.14
N ARG A 78 -11.61 -1.24 16.30
CA ARG A 78 -10.87 -1.17 17.56
C ARG A 78 -9.74 -2.20 17.67
N LYS A 79 -9.77 -3.24 16.83
CA LYS A 79 -8.81 -4.35 16.81
C LYS A 79 -7.82 -4.30 15.64
N ILE A 80 -8.05 -3.38 14.71
CA ILE A 80 -7.04 -2.90 13.76
C ILE A 80 -6.16 -1.94 14.55
#